data_AF-A0A0R3VZ56-F1
#
_entry.id   AF-A0A0R3VZ56-F1
#
_cell.length_a   1.000
_cell.length_b   1.000
_cell.length_c   1.000
_cell.angle_alpha   90.00
_cell.angle_beta   90.00
_cell.angle_gamma   90.00
#
_symmetry.space_group_name_H-M   'P 1'
#
loop_
_entity.id
_entity.type
_entity.pdbx_description
1 polymer ?
#
loop_
_entity_poly.entity_id
_entity_poly.type
_entity_poly.pdbx_seq_one_letter_code
_entity_poly.pdbx_strand_id
1 'polypeptide(L)' 'MREHDDLLVGDFEDSYHNLTLKLFHTFQWAARFCRPYKPTFAFLDDDHAVNTNKLVNFVRDLTPELCKT' A
#
# COMPACT_ATOMS: atom_id res chain seq x y z
N MET A 1 -16.84 5.26 -10.57
CA MET A 1 -16.45 4.27 -9.53
C MET A 1 -16.47 2.80 -10.02
N ARG A 2 -16.54 2.49 -11.32
CA ARG A 2 -16.54 1.08 -11.81
C ARG A 2 -15.59 0.82 -12.99
N GLU A 3 -14.73 1.77 -13.30
CA GLU A 3 -13.93 1.69 -14.54
C GLU A 3 -12.62 0.94 -14.35
N HIS A 4 -12.04 0.99 -13.15
CA HIS A 4 -10.68 0.50 -12.89
C HIS A 4 -10.58 -0.53 -11.75
N ASP A 5 -11.68 -0.82 -11.04
CA ASP A 5 -11.78 -1.84 -9.96
C ASP A 5 -10.65 -1.80 -8.91
N ASP A 6 -10.06 -0.63 -8.68
CA ASP A 6 -8.87 -0.41 -7.84
C ASP A 6 -9.14 0.46 -6.60
N LEU A 7 -10.40 0.83 -6.37
CA LEU A 7 -10.80 1.69 -5.26
C LEU A 7 -11.21 0.89 -4.03
N LEU A 8 -10.57 1.19 -2.89
CA LEU A 8 -11.00 0.73 -1.57
C LEU A 8 -11.70 1.87 -0.84
N VAL A 9 -12.97 1.67 -0.48
CA VAL A 9 -13.78 2.66 0.24
C VAL A 9 -14.12 2.11 1.62
N GLY A 10 -13.66 2.80 2.66
CA GLY A 10 -13.99 2.49 4.05
C GLY A 10 -15.17 3.31 4.55
N ASP A 11 -15.82 2.83 5.61
CA ASP A 11 -16.91 3.54 6.29
C ASP A 11 -16.35 4.43 7.42
N PHE A 12 -15.83 5.60 7.04
CA PHE A 12 -15.36 6.63 7.95
C PHE A 12 -15.46 8.01 7.30
N GLU A 13 -15.49 9.08 8.11
CA GLU A 13 -15.43 10.45 7.60
C GLU A 13 -14.03 10.76 7.08
N ASP A 14 -13.87 10.89 5.76
CA ASP A 14 -12.60 11.24 5.12
C ASP A 14 -12.29 12.72 5.34
N SER A 15 -11.40 12.99 6.30
CA SER A 15 -10.90 14.32 6.63
C SER A 15 -9.43 14.24 7.02
N TYR A 16 -8.72 15.38 6.95
CA TYR A 16 -7.31 15.45 7.36
C TYR A 16 -7.07 14.97 8.80
N HIS A 17 -8.03 15.18 9.71
CA HIS A 17 -7.91 14.76 11.11
C HIS A 17 -8.03 13.24 11.26
N ASN A 18 -8.68 12.57 10.30
CA ASN A 18 -8.95 11.13 10.31
C ASN A 18 -7.98 10.32 9.43
N LEU A 19 -6.87 10.91 8.95
CA LEU A 19 -5.90 10.17 8.13
C LEU A 19 -5.30 8.96 8.85
N THR A 20 -5.13 9.03 10.17
CA THR A 20 -4.71 7.86 10.98
C THR A 20 -5.73 6.73 10.91
N LEU A 21 -7.03 7.07 10.91
CA LEU A 21 -8.10 6.08 10.75
C LEU A 21 -8.07 5.49 9.33
N LYS A 22 -7.93 6.32 8.29
CA LYS A 22 -7.75 5.88 6.90
C LYS A 22 -6.59 4.89 6.77
N LEU A 23 -5.43 5.21 7.37
CA LEU A 23 -4.25 4.33 7.37
C LEU A 23 -4.53 3.01 8.10
N PHE A 24 -5.18 3.05 9.26
CA PHE A 24 -5.56 1.85 10.02
C PHE A 24 -6.48 0.91 9.22
N HIS A 25 -7.52 1.46 8.58
CA HIS A 25 -8.42 0.69 7.72
C HIS A 25 -7.67 0.05 6.54
N THR A 26 -6.77 0.78 5.90
CA THR A 26 -5.92 0.28 4.81
C THR A 26 -5.05 -0.89 5.28
N PHE A 27 -4.39 -0.77 6.44
CA PHE A 27 -3.59 -1.86 7.00
C PHE A 27 -4.43 -3.09 7.38
N GLN A 28 -5.62 -2.90 7.96
CA GLN A 28 -6.52 -4.02 8.25
C GLN A 28 -6.93 -4.78 6.98
N TRP A 29 -7.27 -4.04 5.91
CA TRP A 29 -7.62 -4.64 4.63
C TRP A 29 -6.44 -5.43 4.05
N ALA A 30 -5.25 -4.83 3.98
CA ALA A 30 -4.05 -5.49 3.47
C ALA A 30 -3.67 -6.73 4.31
N ALA A 31 -3.76 -6.64 5.64
CA ALA A 31 -3.45 -7.74 6.55
C ALA A 31 -4.43 -8.92 6.42
N ARG A 32 -5.67 -8.67 5.98
CA ARG A 32 -6.70 -9.69 5.77
C ARG A 32 -6.61 -10.33 4.39
N PHE A 33 -6.43 -9.52 3.34
CA PHE A 33 -6.57 -9.99 1.96
C PHE A 33 -5.23 -10.19 1.24
N CYS A 34 -4.19 -9.46 1.60
CA CYS A 34 -2.90 -9.52 0.91
C CYS A 34 -1.87 -10.43 1.60
N ARG A 35 -2.10 -10.82 2.86
CA ARG A 35 -1.16 -11.63 3.66
C ARG A 35 -0.65 -12.91 2.95
N PRO A 36 -1.46 -13.69 2.21
CA PRO A 36 -0.97 -14.90 1.52
C PRO A 36 0.13 -14.62 0.50
N TYR A 37 0.17 -13.41 -0.07
CA TYR A 37 1.14 -13.00 -1.09
C TYR A 37 2.44 -12.42 -0.52
N LYS A 38 2.55 -12.28 0.81
CA LYS A 38 3.71 -11.69 1.52
C LYS A 38 4.22 -10.38 0.86
N PRO A 39 3.35 -9.39 0.63
CA PRO A 39 3.72 -8.20 -0.14
C PRO A 39 4.66 -7.28 0.64
N THR A 40 5.57 -6.62 -0.08
CA THR A 40 6.09 -5.34 0.38
C THR A 40 4.99 -4.30 0.24
N PHE A 41 4.65 -3.61 1.32
CA PHE A 41 3.59 -2.62 1.35
C PHE A 41 4.20 -1.22 1.47
N ALA A 42 3.82 -0.31 0.56
CA ALA A 42 4.20 1.09 0.59
C ALA A 42 2.95 1.95 0.75
N PHE A 43 3.01 2.91 1.68
CA PHE A 43 1.96 3.91 1.87
C PHE A 43 2.45 5.25 1.34
N LEU A 44 1.65 5.87 0.49
CA LEU A 44 1.96 7.12 -0.21
C LEU A 44 0.67 7.90 -0.45
N ASP A 45 0.76 9.22 -0.43
CA ASP A 45 -0.33 10.11 -0.83
C ASP A 45 -0.38 10.26 -2.37
N ASP A 46 -1.48 10.79 -2.88
CA ASP A 46 -1.78 10.93 -4.31
C ASP A 46 -1.07 12.11 -4.99
N ASP A 47 -0.44 12.99 -4.22
CA ASP A 47 0.32 14.16 -4.67
C ASP A 47 1.84 13.90 -4.79
N HIS A 48 2.27 12.64 -4.70
CA HIS A 48 3.68 12.23 -4.80
C HIS A 48 4.02 11.61 -6.17
N ALA A 49 5.18 11.98 -6.72
CA ALA A 49 5.76 11.31 -7.88
C ALA A 49 6.73 10.20 -7.45
N VAL A 50 6.52 8.97 -7.93
CA VAL A 50 7.33 7.81 -7.55
C VAL A 50 8.09 7.26 -8.75
N ASN A 51 9.42 7.15 -8.61
CA ASN A 51 10.22 6.32 -9.53
C ASN A 51 10.18 4.86 -9.07
N THR A 52 9.23 4.11 -9.60
CA THR A 52 8.98 2.70 -9.21
C THR A 52 10.20 1.81 -9.43
N ASN A 53 10.95 2.00 -10.52
CA ASN A 53 12.18 1.23 -10.79
C ASN A 53 13.24 1.42 -9.70
N LYS A 54 13.47 2.66 -9.27
CA LYS A 54 14.42 2.95 -8.19
C LYS A 54 13.94 2.39 -6.86
N LEU A 55 12.64 2.51 -6.55
CA LEU A 55 12.05 1.98 -5.32
C LEU A 55 12.18 0.46 -5.24
N VAL A 56 11.86 -0.26 -6.32
CA VAL A 56 11.97 -1.73 -6.37
C VAL A 56 13.42 -2.18 -6.21
N ASN A 57 14.36 -1.52 -6.89
CA ASN A 57 15.78 -1.84 -6.73
C ASN A 57 16.25 -1.61 -5.29
N PHE A 58 15.89 -0.48 -4.68
CA PHE A 58 16.22 -0.17 -3.29
C PHE A 58 15.70 -1.23 -2.30
N VAL A 59 14.44 -1.65 -2.45
CA VAL A 59 13.84 -2.68 -1.58
C VAL A 59 14.53 -4.04 -1.75
N ARG A 60 14.84 -4.43 -3.00
CA ARG A 60 15.54 -5.69 -3.28
C ARG A 60 16.93 -5.72 -2.66
N ASP A 61 17.66 -4.62 -2.73
CA ASP A 61 19.01 -4.54 -2.18
C ASP A 61 19.01 -4.66 -0.64
N LEU A 62 17.95 -4.18 0.02
CA LEU A 62 17.75 -4.35 1.47
C LEU A 62 17.30 -5.77 1.87
N THR A 63 16.72 -6.53 0.94
CA THR A 63 16.18 -7.87 1.22
C THR A 63 16.63 -8.93 0.20
N PRO A 64 17.95 -9.21 0.09
CA PRO A 64 18.49 -10.11 -0.93
C PRO A 64 17.96 -11.54 -0.84
N GLU A 65 17.48 -11.95 0.34
CA GLU A 65 16.95 -13.28 0.63
C GLU A 65 15.55 -13.49 0.04
N LEU A 66 14.73 -12.43 -0.05
CA LEU A 66 13.36 -12.50 -0.58
C LEU A 66 13.32 -12.67 -2.11
N CYS A 67 14.42 -12.36 -2.81
CA CYS A 67 14.52 -12.47 -4.27
C CYS A 67 15.12 -13.80 -4.78
N LYS A 68 15.39 -14.76 -3.88
CA LYS A 68 15.98 -16.08 -4.24
C LYS A 68 14.94 -17.20 -4.43
N THR A 69 13.65 -16.85 -4.44
CA THR A 69 12.53 -17.78 -4.65
C THR A 69 11.87 -17.46 -5.98
#